data_AF-A0A7R9JNK0-F1
#
_entry.id   AF-A0A7R9JNK0-F1
#
_cell.length_a   1.000
_cell.length_b   1.000
_cell.length_c   1.000
_cell.angle_alpha   90.00
_cell.angle_beta   90.00
_cell.angle_gamma   90.00
#
_symmetry.space_group_name_H-M   'P 1'
#
loop_
_entity.id
_entity.type
_entity.pdbx_description
1 polymer ?
#
loop_
_entity_poly.entity_id
_entity_poly.type
_entity_poly.pdbx_seq_one_letter_code
_entity_poly.pdbx_strand_id
1 'polypeptide(L)'
;MTSDGVYRVKFAENRVRIVPGEGVGDSEVPRNTSYSDDDCRVSSTGSVRSKRSSAGLNRETLSDRSSVSSSVLDHVDTSAPIGTENLLLRGARLKNTEFVFGCAVYTGQETKLALNSRLTSNKFSTVEKSINGFLLFFMGLLLVEVALCLGLKYYTELQGVFIAAEYLGPVPVINFRNVLQDLLSFFILFNYIIPISLYVTIEMQKFLGTLFFEWDEGLFCEETGQAAICNTSDLNEELGQVEYLFTDKTGTLTENNMCFRRCSVSGVPYLESEGRLFKLPSSGEDVRGTLVDTITEEMEKFLLGLALCHTVQLSNASKRLTMNNNLTEGDLLSMHLDYQASSPDEKALVEAAAR
;
A
#
# COMPACT_ATOMS: atom_id res chain seq x y z
N MET A 1 20.24 20.12 12.93
CA MET A 1 19.44 19.42 11.91
C MET A 1 19.21 18.01 12.40
N THR A 2 18.06 17.84 13.02
CA THR A 2 17.60 16.70 13.80
C THR A 2 17.34 15.51 12.89
N SER A 3 18.09 14.44 13.12
CA SER A 3 17.86 13.14 12.51
C SER A 3 16.79 12.42 13.32
N ASP A 4 15.54 12.49 12.89
CA ASP A 4 14.49 11.59 13.37
C ASP A 4 14.88 10.15 13.02
N GLY A 5 15.29 9.41 14.04
CA GLY A 5 15.70 8.01 13.94
C GLY A 5 14.51 7.11 13.61
N VAL A 6 14.13 7.08 12.34
CA VAL A 6 13.22 6.05 11.82
C VAL A 6 13.98 4.73 11.80
N TYR A 7 13.84 3.93 12.85
CA TYR A 7 14.38 2.56 12.89
C TYR A 7 13.53 1.68 11.96
N ARG A 8 13.90 1.61 10.68
CA ARG A 8 13.53 0.45 9.85
C ARG A 8 14.26 -0.75 10.43
N VAL A 9 13.51 -1.78 10.82
CA VAL A 9 14.07 -3.11 11.06
C VAL A 9 14.61 -3.62 9.72
N LYS A 10 15.86 -3.26 9.40
CA LYS A 10 16.63 -3.91 8.35
C LYS A 10 17.04 -5.26 8.94
N PHE A 11 16.45 -6.32 8.42
CA PHE A 11 17.05 -7.65 8.52
C PHE A 11 18.37 -7.59 7.73
N ALA A 12 19.45 -7.22 8.42
CA ALA A 12 20.77 -7.22 7.83
C ALA A 12 21.15 -8.68 7.52
N GLU A 13 21.36 -8.96 6.23
CA GLU A 13 22.26 -10.02 5.80
C GLU A 13 23.61 -9.78 6.46
N ASN A 14 23.87 -10.45 7.58
CA ASN A 14 25.10 -11.21 7.81
C ASN A 14 25.15 -11.75 9.24
N ARG A 15 25.37 -13.07 9.31
CA ARG A 15 25.70 -13.88 10.50
C ARG A 15 24.55 -14.18 11.46
N VAL A 16 23.51 -14.84 10.95
CA VAL A 16 22.80 -15.84 11.76
C VAL A 16 23.36 -17.21 11.38
N ARG A 17 24.09 -17.83 12.30
CA ARG A 17 24.58 -19.20 12.15
C ARG A 17 23.38 -20.12 12.36
N ILE A 18 22.71 -20.49 11.27
CA ILE A 18 21.64 -21.49 11.28
C ILE A 18 22.32 -22.84 11.49
N VAL A 19 22.07 -23.48 12.64
CA VAL A 19 22.39 -24.90 12.84
C VAL A 19 21.15 -25.68 12.45
N PRO A 20 21.18 -26.51 11.39
CA PRO A 20 20.04 -27.31 11.01
C PRO A 20 19.87 -28.46 12.02
N GLY A 21 18.67 -28.58 12.60
CA GLY A 21 18.26 -29.82 13.28
C GLY A 21 17.95 -30.89 12.23
N GLU A 22 18.52 -32.07 12.42
CA GLU A 22 18.42 -33.23 11.52
C GLU A 22 16.97 -33.62 11.22
N GLY A 23 16.74 -34.02 9.96
CA GLY A 23 15.40 -34.17 9.40
C GLY A 23 14.67 -35.47 9.75
N VAL A 24 13.38 -35.47 9.45
CA VAL A 24 12.59 -36.69 9.23
C VAL A 24 11.61 -36.43 8.07
N GLY A 25 11.90 -37.09 6.93
CA GLY A 25 10.95 -37.70 6.00
C GLY A 25 9.85 -36.85 5.35
N ASP A 26 10.03 -36.57 4.05
CA ASP A 26 8.94 -36.22 3.13
C ASP A 26 7.90 -37.35 3.09
N SER A 27 6.63 -37.01 3.31
CA SER A 27 5.49 -37.85 2.96
C SER A 27 4.34 -36.94 2.54
N GLU A 28 4.04 -36.94 1.25
CA GLU A 28 2.84 -36.31 0.67
C GLU A 28 1.57 -36.96 1.24
N VAL A 29 0.66 -36.15 1.78
CA VAL A 29 -0.68 -36.56 2.22
C VAL A 29 -1.69 -35.46 1.84
N PRO A 30 -2.90 -35.78 1.34
CA PRO A 30 -3.60 -34.97 0.35
C PRO A 30 -4.39 -33.78 0.91
N ARG A 31 -4.64 -32.82 0.01
CA ARG A 31 -5.53 -31.66 0.20
C ARG A 31 -6.96 -32.14 0.43
N ASN A 32 -7.40 -32.14 1.68
CA ASN A 32 -8.75 -31.79 2.13
C ASN A 32 -8.90 -32.13 3.60
N THR A 33 -8.86 -31.11 4.45
CA THR A 33 -9.44 -31.15 5.79
C THR A 33 -9.55 -29.72 6.29
N SER A 34 -10.76 -29.30 6.61
CA SER A 34 -11.08 -28.10 7.36
C SER A 34 -10.42 -28.18 8.74
N TYR A 35 -9.59 -27.21 9.11
CA TYR A 35 -9.01 -27.14 10.45
C TYR A 35 -9.10 -25.73 11.03
N SER A 36 -9.74 -25.67 12.18
CA SER A 36 -9.84 -24.56 13.11
C SER A 36 -8.67 -24.56 14.10
N ASP A 37 -8.43 -23.35 14.62
CA ASP A 37 -7.70 -22.94 15.83
C ASP A 37 -6.17 -22.76 15.72
N ASP A 38 -5.81 -21.47 15.78
CA ASP A 38 -4.48 -20.86 15.83
C ASP A 38 -3.84 -21.17 17.19
N ASP A 39 -2.82 -22.05 17.23
CA ASP A 39 -2.05 -22.30 18.45
C ASP A 39 -0.57 -22.51 18.08
N CYS A 40 0.28 -21.58 18.50
CA CYS A 40 1.74 -21.71 18.47
C CYS A 40 2.23 -22.10 19.87
N ARG A 41 3.07 -23.14 19.99
CA ARG A 41 3.62 -23.60 21.27
C ARG A 41 5.15 -23.52 21.28
N VAL A 42 5.73 -23.11 22.41
CA VAL A 42 7.18 -23.15 22.65
C VAL A 42 7.49 -24.31 23.60
N SER A 43 8.48 -25.14 23.28
CA SER A 43 8.98 -26.20 24.18
C SER A 43 10.16 -25.73 25.04
N SER A 44 10.42 -26.47 26.13
CA SER A 44 11.54 -26.27 27.07
C SER A 44 12.93 -26.24 26.42
N THR A 45 13.05 -26.73 25.19
CA THR A 45 14.26 -26.74 24.34
C THR A 45 14.38 -25.53 23.41
N GLY A 46 13.47 -24.54 23.49
CA GLY A 46 13.46 -23.36 22.63
C GLY A 46 12.90 -23.60 21.23
N SER A 47 12.29 -24.76 20.97
CA SER A 47 11.65 -25.06 19.69
C SER A 47 10.26 -24.42 19.64
N VAL A 48 10.02 -23.59 18.63
CA VAL A 48 8.70 -22.98 18.37
C VAL A 48 7.99 -23.82 17.30
N ARG A 49 6.86 -24.42 17.67
CA ARG A 49 6.02 -25.17 16.73
C ARG A 49 4.82 -24.31 16.35
N SER A 50 4.83 -23.84 15.12
CA SER A 50 3.77 -23.00 14.53
C SER A 50 2.98 -23.78 13.49
N LYS A 51 1.65 -23.64 13.47
CA LYS A 51 0.83 -24.06 12.33
C LYS A 51 1.02 -23.07 11.15
N ARG A 52 0.59 -23.45 9.94
CA ARG A 52 0.66 -22.57 8.75
C ARG A 52 -0.12 -21.27 8.99
N SER A 53 0.50 -20.15 8.63
CA SER A 53 -0.07 -18.81 8.73
C SER A 53 -1.38 -18.68 7.92
N SER A 54 -2.42 -18.12 8.55
CA SER A 54 -3.73 -17.84 7.95
C SER A 54 -3.93 -16.34 7.71
N ALA A 55 -4.73 -15.95 6.72
CA ALA A 55 -4.89 -14.55 6.28
C ALA A 55 -5.76 -13.68 7.23
N GLY A 56 -6.47 -14.28 8.18
CA GLY A 56 -7.40 -13.58 9.08
C GLY A 56 -6.69 -12.75 10.16
N LEU A 57 -7.25 -11.57 10.46
CA LEU A 57 -6.73 -10.70 11.52
C LEU A 57 -7.32 -11.00 12.91
N ASN A 58 -8.42 -11.75 13.02
CA ASN A 58 -9.08 -12.08 14.30
C ASN A 58 -9.78 -13.44 14.23
N ARG A 59 -9.29 -14.43 14.99
CA ARG A 59 -10.08 -15.57 15.48
C ARG A 59 -9.31 -16.33 16.56
N GLU A 60 -9.49 -15.97 17.82
CA GLU A 60 -9.08 -16.83 18.94
C GLU A 60 -10.33 -17.42 19.61
N THR A 61 -10.42 -18.75 19.63
CA THR A 61 -11.25 -19.49 20.57
C THR A 61 -10.45 -19.74 21.82
N LEU A 62 -10.89 -19.18 22.95
CA LEU A 62 -10.39 -19.51 24.28
C LEU A 62 -10.48 -21.04 24.51
N SER A 63 -9.33 -21.66 24.77
CA SER A 63 -9.30 -22.93 25.52
C SER A 63 -8.36 -22.80 26.72
N ASP A 64 -8.93 -22.32 27.82
CA ASP A 64 -8.31 -22.36 29.14
C ASP A 64 -8.13 -23.81 29.59
N ARG A 65 -6.89 -24.22 29.82
CA ARG A 65 -6.56 -25.26 30.81
C ARG A 65 -5.30 -24.91 31.56
N SER A 66 -5.50 -24.34 32.75
CA SER A 66 -4.47 -24.21 33.78
C SER A 66 -4.37 -25.50 34.59
N SER A 67 -3.13 -25.96 34.82
CA SER A 67 -2.81 -26.79 35.97
C SER A 67 -1.37 -26.51 36.40
N VAL A 68 -1.23 -25.86 37.55
CA VAL A 68 0.04 -25.68 38.26
C VAL A 68 0.22 -26.88 39.20
N SER A 69 1.35 -27.57 39.11
CA SER A 69 1.86 -28.43 40.18
C SER A 69 3.37 -28.27 40.26
N SER A 70 3.81 -28.05 41.50
CA SER A 70 5.16 -27.72 41.95
C SER A 70 6.16 -28.88 41.90
N SER A 71 7.43 -28.51 41.64
CA SER A 71 8.69 -29.09 42.12
C SER A 71 8.96 -30.59 41.91
N VAL A 72 9.80 -30.94 40.93
CA VAL A 72 10.92 -31.92 40.93
C VAL A 72 11.70 -31.68 39.61
N LEU A 73 13.03 -31.84 39.61
CA LEU A 73 13.91 -31.78 38.43
C LEU A 73 13.63 -32.95 37.45
N ASP A 74 12.46 -32.94 36.84
CA ASP A 74 12.19 -33.62 35.58
C ASP A 74 12.12 -32.54 34.50
N HIS A 75 12.56 -32.85 33.28
CA HIS A 75 12.29 -32.04 32.09
C HIS A 75 10.76 -32.01 31.87
N VAL A 76 10.05 -31.20 32.65
CA VAL A 76 8.66 -30.89 32.43
C VAL A 76 8.65 -29.99 31.20
N ASP A 77 8.14 -30.51 30.09
CA ASP A 77 7.90 -29.72 28.90
C ASP A 77 6.85 -28.65 29.21
N THR A 78 7.32 -27.49 29.67
CA THR A 78 6.50 -26.31 29.89
C THR A 78 6.12 -25.74 28.52
N SER A 79 4.95 -26.14 28.01
CA SER A 79 4.39 -25.54 26.80
C SER A 79 3.58 -24.30 27.16
N ALA A 80 4.03 -23.12 26.73
CA ALA A 80 3.24 -21.90 26.81
C ALA A 80 2.55 -21.61 25.45
N PRO A 81 1.26 -21.23 25.45
CA PRO A 81 0.60 -20.75 24.23
C PRO A 81 1.14 -19.36 23.87
N ILE A 82 1.41 -19.14 22.58
CA ILE A 82 1.77 -17.84 22.02
C ILE A 82 0.53 -17.25 21.37
N GLY A 83 -0.06 -16.22 21.99
CA GLY A 83 -1.13 -15.40 21.41
C GLY A 83 -0.63 -14.28 20.49
N THR A 84 -1.55 -13.47 19.99
CA THR A 84 -1.24 -12.34 19.09
C THR A 84 -0.38 -11.24 19.73
N GLU A 85 -0.45 -11.01 21.05
CA GLU A 85 0.41 -10.04 21.73
C GLU A 85 1.92 -10.37 21.65
N ASN A 86 2.25 -11.64 21.43
CA ASN A 86 3.63 -12.14 21.36
C ASN A 86 4.15 -12.18 19.90
N LEU A 87 3.33 -11.77 18.92
CA LEU A 87 3.66 -11.82 17.50
C LEU A 87 3.89 -10.41 16.93
N LEU A 88 5.11 -10.14 16.48
CA LEU A 88 5.43 -8.91 15.74
C LEU A 88 5.21 -9.11 14.22
N LEU A 89 4.34 -8.31 13.63
CA LEU A 89 4.01 -8.38 12.19
C LEU A 89 5.03 -7.60 11.34
N ARG A 90 5.32 -8.11 10.14
CA ARG A 90 6.27 -7.52 9.18
C ARG A 90 6.03 -6.03 8.86
N GLY A 91 4.77 -5.58 8.88
CA GLY A 91 4.40 -4.18 8.60
C GLY A 91 4.35 -3.27 9.82
N ALA A 92 4.51 -3.81 11.04
CA ALA A 92 4.45 -3.01 12.26
C ALA A 92 5.75 -2.21 12.44
N ARG A 93 5.62 -0.97 12.93
CA ARG A 93 6.76 -0.16 13.36
C ARG A 93 6.85 -0.19 14.88
N LEU A 94 7.99 -0.64 15.39
CA LEU A 94 8.28 -0.61 16.82
C LEU A 94 8.43 0.84 17.28
N LYS A 95 7.75 1.20 18.37
CA LYS A 95 7.79 2.53 18.99
C LYS A 95 7.94 2.38 20.51
N ASN A 96 8.50 3.40 21.16
CA ASN A 96 8.61 3.51 22.62
C ASN A 96 9.40 2.38 23.31
N THR A 97 10.29 1.69 22.58
CA THR A 97 11.21 0.68 23.12
C THR A 97 12.55 0.75 22.38
N GLU A 98 13.67 0.61 23.09
CA GLU A 98 15.01 0.73 22.50
C GLU A 98 15.35 -0.48 21.59
N PHE A 99 15.13 -1.69 22.08
CA PHE A 99 15.32 -2.93 21.31
C PHE A 99 14.40 -4.04 21.82
N VAL A 100 14.18 -5.05 20.99
CA VAL A 100 13.44 -6.27 21.33
C VAL A 100 14.21 -7.48 20.81
N PHE A 101 14.28 -8.54 21.62
CA PHE A 101 14.75 -9.85 21.16
C PHE A 101 13.55 -10.67 20.68
N GLY A 102 13.68 -11.29 19.51
CA GLY A 102 12.62 -12.11 18.93
C GLY A 102 13.18 -13.21 18.03
N CYS A 103 12.35 -14.22 17.78
CA CYS A 103 12.64 -15.30 16.85
C CYS A 103 11.79 -15.14 15.59
N ALA A 104 12.38 -15.29 14.41
CA ALA A 104 11.65 -15.25 13.15
C ALA A 104 10.84 -16.56 12.98
N VAL A 105 9.53 -16.49 13.18
CA VAL A 105 8.61 -17.63 13.01
C VAL A 105 8.13 -17.76 11.57
N TYR A 106 7.77 -16.63 10.94
CA TYR A 106 7.30 -16.58 9.55
C TYR A 106 8.20 -15.69 8.71
N THR A 107 8.56 -16.15 7.50
CA THR A 107 9.43 -15.41 6.60
C THR A 107 8.83 -15.30 5.19
N GLY A 108 9.20 -14.26 4.45
CA GLY A 108 8.77 -14.06 3.06
C GLY A 108 7.25 -14.04 2.86
N GLN A 109 6.77 -14.95 2.03
CA GLN A 109 5.36 -15.06 1.62
C GLN A 109 4.44 -15.65 2.69
N GLU A 110 4.99 -16.19 3.78
CA GLU A 110 4.20 -16.74 4.89
C GLU A 110 3.80 -15.66 5.91
N THR A 111 4.36 -14.45 5.78
CA THR A 111 3.97 -13.33 6.63
C THR A 111 2.52 -12.91 6.37
N LYS A 112 1.75 -12.59 7.43
CA LYS A 112 0.33 -12.19 7.29
C LYS A 112 0.11 -11.04 6.29
N LEU A 113 1.06 -10.10 6.21
CA LEU A 113 1.03 -9.01 5.25
C LEU A 113 1.15 -9.51 3.81
N ALA A 114 2.04 -10.47 3.56
CA ALA A 114 2.23 -11.05 2.23
C ALA A 114 1.05 -11.95 1.83
N LEU A 115 0.48 -12.71 2.76
CA LEU A 115 -0.72 -13.52 2.52
C LEU A 115 -1.95 -12.68 2.15
N ASN A 116 -2.05 -11.46 2.69
CA ASN A 116 -3.10 -10.51 2.32
C ASN A 116 -2.74 -9.65 1.09
N SER A 117 -1.50 -9.73 0.61
CA SER A 117 -1.11 -9.08 -0.64
C SER A 117 -1.52 -9.97 -1.82
N ARG A 118 -2.25 -9.42 -2.78
CA ARG A 118 -2.45 -10.08 -4.07
C ARG A 118 -1.22 -9.85 -4.93
N LEU A 119 -0.77 -10.89 -5.63
CA LEU A 119 0.24 -10.76 -6.66
C LEU A 119 -0.23 -9.71 -7.68
N THR A 120 0.63 -8.74 -7.97
CA THR A 120 0.36 -7.68 -8.94
C THR A 120 0.22 -8.32 -10.33
N SER A 121 -1.00 -8.34 -10.86
CA SER A 121 -1.25 -8.65 -12.27
C SER A 121 -1.19 -7.36 -13.08
N ASN A 122 -0.71 -7.46 -14.32
CA ASN A 122 -0.73 -6.32 -15.24
C ASN A 122 -2.18 -5.91 -15.47
N LYS A 123 -2.46 -4.62 -15.26
CA LYS A 123 -3.76 -4.03 -15.51
C LYS A 123 -3.77 -3.57 -16.96
N PHE A 124 -4.82 -3.93 -17.69
CA PHE A 124 -5.04 -3.49 -19.07
C PHE A 124 -6.17 -2.48 -19.08
N SER A 125 -6.02 -1.44 -19.90
CA SER A 125 -7.01 -0.39 -20.06
C SER A 125 -8.26 -0.90 -20.79
N THR A 126 -9.41 -0.30 -20.51
CA THR A 126 -10.67 -0.57 -21.20
C THR A 126 -10.55 -0.18 -22.68
N VAL A 127 -9.82 0.90 -22.96
CA VAL A 127 -9.53 1.34 -24.33
C VAL A 127 -8.70 0.30 -25.09
N GLU A 128 -7.72 -0.34 -24.46
CA GLU A 128 -6.94 -1.41 -25.10
C GLU A 128 -7.80 -2.61 -25.50
N LYS A 129 -8.76 -3.00 -24.65
CA LYS A 129 -9.72 -4.07 -24.99
C LYS A 129 -10.57 -3.68 -26.20
N SER A 130 -11.00 -2.42 -26.26
CA SER A 130 -11.76 -1.88 -27.40
C SER A 130 -10.92 -1.87 -28.69
N ILE A 131 -9.65 -1.44 -28.62
CA ILE A 131 -8.70 -1.45 -29.74
C ILE A 131 -8.51 -2.87 -30.28
N ASN A 132 -8.31 -3.85 -29.40
CA ASN A 132 -8.18 -5.25 -29.82
C ASN A 132 -9.46 -5.77 -30.50
N GLY A 133 -10.63 -5.35 -30.02
CA GLY A 133 -11.92 -5.62 -30.67
C GLY A 133 -11.99 -5.04 -32.08
N PHE A 134 -11.62 -3.77 -32.27
CA PHE A 134 -11.56 -3.14 -33.60
C PHE A 134 -10.52 -3.78 -34.51
N LEU A 135 -9.37 -4.20 -33.98
CA LEU A 135 -8.34 -4.91 -34.76
C LEU A 135 -8.87 -6.23 -35.31
N LEU A 136 -9.59 -7.00 -34.49
CA LEU A 136 -10.23 -8.24 -34.94
C LEU A 136 -11.32 -7.98 -35.98
N PHE A 137 -12.08 -6.89 -35.84
CA PHE A 137 -13.06 -6.46 -36.84
C PHE A 137 -12.38 -6.09 -38.18
N PHE A 138 -11.33 -5.27 -38.17
CA PHE A 138 -10.57 -4.91 -39.38
C PHE A 138 -9.87 -6.11 -40.01
N MET A 139 -9.36 -7.04 -39.21
CA MET A 139 -8.81 -8.31 -39.71
C MET A 139 -9.89 -9.12 -40.42
N GLY A 140 -11.10 -9.21 -39.86
CA GLY A 140 -12.23 -9.87 -40.50
C GLY A 140 -12.63 -9.19 -41.82
N LEU A 141 -12.70 -7.85 -41.82
CA LEU A 141 -12.99 -7.05 -43.02
C LEU A 141 -11.96 -7.31 -44.14
N LEU A 142 -10.67 -7.31 -43.78
CA LEU A 142 -9.59 -7.60 -44.72
C LEU A 142 -9.72 -8.99 -45.34
N LEU A 143 -10.02 -10.02 -44.54
CA LEU A 143 -10.22 -11.38 -45.06
C LEU A 143 -11.39 -11.47 -46.03
N VAL A 144 -12.50 -10.79 -45.72
CA VAL A 144 -13.69 -10.76 -46.59
C VAL A 144 -13.37 -10.06 -47.92
N GLU A 145 -12.66 -8.92 -47.88
CA GLU A 145 -12.29 -8.18 -49.09
C GLU A 145 -11.31 -8.96 -49.97
N VAL A 146 -10.28 -9.58 -49.38
CA VAL A 146 -9.35 -10.46 -50.11
C VAL A 146 -10.09 -11.64 -50.74
N ALA A 147 -11.00 -12.29 -50.00
CA ALA A 147 -11.81 -13.39 -50.53
C ALA A 147 -12.73 -12.95 -51.67
N LEU A 148 -13.35 -11.77 -51.56
CA LEU A 148 -14.21 -11.20 -52.60
C LEU A 148 -13.41 -10.88 -53.87
N CYS A 149 -12.26 -10.19 -53.75
CA CYS A 149 -11.40 -9.85 -54.89
C CYS A 149 -10.85 -11.11 -55.58
N LEU A 150 -10.42 -12.10 -54.80
CA LEU A 150 -9.95 -13.38 -55.34
C LEU A 150 -11.09 -14.12 -56.06
N GLY A 151 -12.28 -14.16 -55.46
CA GLY A 151 -13.48 -14.77 -56.05
C GLY A 151 -13.89 -14.10 -57.35
N LEU A 152 -13.93 -12.76 -57.39
CA LEU A 152 -14.27 -11.98 -58.58
C LEU A 152 -13.23 -12.12 -59.70
N LYS A 153 -11.93 -12.16 -59.35
CA LYS A 153 -10.85 -12.45 -60.31
C LYS A 153 -11.09 -13.79 -61.01
N TYR A 154 -11.24 -14.86 -60.23
CA TYR A 154 -11.44 -16.20 -60.79
C TYR A 154 -12.78 -16.36 -61.51
N TYR A 155 -13.84 -15.72 -61.02
CA TYR A 155 -15.12 -15.69 -61.73
C TYR A 155 -14.98 -15.05 -63.11
N THR A 156 -14.26 -13.94 -63.22
CA THR A 156 -14.05 -13.23 -64.49
C THR A 156 -13.12 -14.02 -65.43
N GLU A 157 -12.10 -14.70 -64.89
CA GLU A 157 -11.25 -15.62 -65.66
C GLU A 157 -12.05 -16.81 -66.22
N LEU A 158 -12.96 -17.40 -65.43
CA LEU A 158 -13.84 -18.49 -65.87
C LEU A 158 -14.84 -18.06 -66.95
N GLN A 159 -15.34 -16.82 -66.89
CA GLN A 159 -16.23 -16.28 -67.92
C GLN A 159 -15.51 -15.95 -69.24
N GLY A 160 -14.18 -16.04 -69.28
CA GLY A 160 -13.41 -15.85 -70.50
C GLY A 160 -13.38 -14.42 -71.03
N VAL A 161 -13.75 -13.43 -70.20
CA VAL A 161 -13.84 -12.00 -70.60
C VAL A 161 -12.48 -11.47 -71.08
N PHE A 162 -11.37 -11.99 -70.53
CA PHE A 162 -10.01 -11.56 -70.87
C PHE A 162 -9.35 -12.34 -72.01
N ILE A 163 -10.02 -13.34 -72.61
CA ILE A 163 -9.48 -14.12 -73.74
C ILE A 163 -9.27 -13.25 -75.00
N ALA A 164 -9.86 -12.06 -75.04
CA ALA A 164 -9.80 -11.14 -76.19
C ALA A 164 -8.70 -10.06 -76.13
N ALA A 165 -7.87 -10.02 -75.09
CA ALA A 165 -6.91 -8.93 -74.89
C ALA A 165 -5.46 -9.37 -75.22
N GLU A 166 -4.98 -8.99 -76.41
CA GLU A 166 -3.70 -9.39 -76.99
C GLU A 166 -2.46 -9.00 -76.15
N TYR A 167 -2.59 -8.05 -75.23
CA TYR A 167 -1.50 -7.57 -74.37
C TYR A 167 -1.29 -8.36 -73.07
N LEU A 168 -2.21 -9.25 -72.67
CA LEU A 168 -2.12 -10.00 -71.39
C LEU A 168 -1.30 -11.29 -71.47
N GLY A 169 -0.83 -11.69 -72.65
CA GLY A 169 -0.09 -12.94 -72.83
C GLY A 169 -0.97 -14.20 -72.73
N PRO A 170 -0.37 -15.41 -72.70
CA PRO A 170 -1.12 -16.66 -72.66
C PRO A 170 -1.91 -16.83 -71.36
N VAL A 171 -3.12 -17.40 -71.46
CA VAL A 171 -4.03 -17.61 -70.33
C VAL A 171 -3.33 -18.42 -69.22
N PRO A 172 -3.18 -17.87 -68.00
CA PRO A 172 -2.52 -18.57 -66.92
C PRO A 172 -3.35 -19.79 -66.48
N VAL A 173 -2.71 -20.95 -66.37
CA VAL A 173 -3.33 -22.15 -65.79
C VAL A 173 -3.59 -21.93 -64.29
N ILE A 174 -4.77 -22.31 -63.83
CA ILE A 174 -5.15 -22.23 -62.41
C ILE A 174 -4.36 -23.28 -61.64
N ASN A 175 -3.26 -22.84 -61.02
CA ASN A 175 -2.42 -23.65 -60.15
C ASN A 175 -2.51 -23.11 -58.72
N PHE A 176 -2.36 -24.00 -57.72
CA PHE A 176 -2.35 -23.60 -56.29
C PHE A 176 -1.32 -22.49 -56.01
N ARG A 177 -0.14 -22.55 -56.64
CA ARG A 177 0.89 -21.51 -56.53
C ARG A 177 0.40 -20.13 -57.01
N ASN A 178 -0.37 -20.09 -58.10
CA ASN A 178 -0.88 -18.84 -58.67
C ASN A 178 -1.98 -18.27 -57.76
N VAL A 179 -2.87 -19.12 -57.25
CA VAL A 179 -3.90 -18.73 -56.26
C VAL A 179 -3.26 -18.16 -55.00
N LEU A 180 -2.22 -18.81 -54.49
CA LEU A 180 -1.51 -18.35 -53.30
C LEU A 180 -0.78 -17.02 -53.55
N GLN A 181 -0.16 -16.86 -54.72
CA GLN A 181 0.49 -15.61 -55.11
C GLN A 181 -0.51 -14.47 -55.24
N ASP A 182 -1.67 -14.70 -55.86
CA ASP A 182 -2.75 -13.72 -55.99
C ASP A 182 -3.32 -13.35 -54.62
N LEU A 183 -3.55 -14.35 -53.75
CA LEU A 183 -4.03 -14.14 -52.38
C LEU A 183 -3.06 -13.26 -51.58
N LEU A 184 -1.76 -13.57 -51.61
CA LEU A 184 -0.74 -12.77 -50.92
C LEU A 184 -0.61 -11.38 -51.52
N SER A 185 -0.77 -11.24 -52.84
CA SER A 185 -0.72 -9.93 -53.52
C SER A 185 -1.88 -9.03 -53.08
N PHE A 186 -3.11 -9.57 -53.02
CA PHE A 186 -4.25 -8.83 -52.49
C PHE A 186 -4.11 -8.53 -50.99
N PHE A 187 -3.57 -9.46 -50.21
CA PHE A 187 -3.33 -9.24 -48.78
C PHE A 187 -2.35 -8.08 -48.53
N ILE A 188 -1.26 -8.01 -49.30
CA ILE A 188 -0.29 -6.91 -49.21
C ILE A 188 -0.91 -5.60 -49.69
N LEU A 189 -1.70 -5.63 -50.77
CA LEU A 189 -2.39 -4.46 -51.30
C LEU A 189 -3.33 -3.82 -50.27
N PHE A 190 -4.05 -4.64 -49.50
CA PHE A 190 -5.02 -4.22 -48.49
C PHE A 190 -4.45 -4.15 -47.06
N ASN A 191 -3.13 -4.29 -46.87
CA ASN A 191 -2.51 -4.29 -45.55
C ASN A 191 -2.76 -2.98 -44.77
N TYR A 192 -3.00 -1.86 -45.48
CA TYR A 192 -3.31 -0.56 -44.88
C TYR A 192 -4.64 -0.53 -44.11
N ILE A 193 -5.54 -1.51 -44.31
CA ILE A 193 -6.79 -1.64 -43.54
C ILE A 193 -6.49 -1.93 -42.06
N ILE A 194 -5.37 -2.61 -41.77
CA ILE A 194 -4.90 -2.81 -40.39
C ILE A 194 -4.08 -1.57 -40.00
N PRO A 195 -4.60 -0.70 -39.12
CA PRO A 195 -3.93 0.57 -38.82
C PRO A 195 -2.82 0.34 -37.78
N ILE A 196 -1.69 -0.22 -38.22
CA ILE A 196 -0.53 -0.46 -37.33
C ILE A 196 -0.01 0.86 -36.74
N SER A 197 -0.06 1.94 -37.53
CA SER A 197 0.34 3.28 -37.07
C SER A 197 -0.52 3.80 -35.92
N LEU A 198 -1.82 3.50 -35.91
CA LEU A 198 -2.73 3.93 -34.84
C LEU A 198 -2.29 3.38 -33.48
N TYR A 199 -1.86 2.12 -33.42
CA TYR A 199 -1.37 1.51 -32.19
C TYR A 199 -0.15 2.26 -31.66
N VAL A 200 0.84 2.52 -32.52
CA VAL A 200 2.07 3.24 -32.14
C VAL A 200 1.76 4.67 -31.71
N THR A 201 0.85 5.37 -32.39
CA THR A 201 0.46 6.73 -32.01
C THR A 201 -0.22 6.77 -30.65
N ILE A 202 -1.08 5.80 -30.32
CA ILE A 202 -1.74 5.71 -29.01
C ILE A 202 -0.72 5.44 -27.90
N GLU A 203 0.21 4.51 -28.10
CA GLU A 203 1.28 4.24 -27.14
C GLU A 203 2.19 5.46 -26.93
N MET A 204 2.51 6.19 -28.01
CA MET A 204 3.26 7.43 -27.90
C MET A 204 2.49 8.52 -27.15
N GLN A 205 1.17 8.62 -27.36
CA GLN A 205 0.31 9.54 -26.63
C GLN A 205 0.26 9.21 -25.13
N LYS A 206 0.15 7.92 -24.76
CA LYS A 206 0.19 7.47 -23.35
C LYS A 206 1.50 7.86 -22.68
N PHE A 207 2.62 7.63 -23.35
CA PHE A 207 3.95 7.98 -22.86
C PHE A 207 4.15 9.50 -22.72
N LEU A 208 3.71 10.28 -23.71
CA LEU A 208 3.76 11.74 -23.59
C LEU A 208 2.86 12.22 -22.45
N GLY A 209 1.69 11.59 -22.25
CA GLY A 209 0.79 11.87 -21.14
C GLY A 209 1.44 11.70 -19.77
N THR A 210 2.26 10.66 -19.55
CA THR A 210 2.98 10.50 -18.27
C THR A 210 3.96 11.63 -18.00
N LEU A 211 4.64 12.15 -19.04
CA LEU A 211 5.58 13.27 -18.89
C LEU A 211 4.86 14.55 -18.45
N PHE A 212 3.63 14.78 -18.93
CA PHE A 212 2.83 15.93 -18.50
C PHE A 212 2.48 15.86 -17.01
N PHE A 213 2.19 14.68 -16.46
CA PHE A 213 1.92 14.52 -15.03
C PHE A 213 3.18 14.74 -14.17
N GLU A 214 4.35 14.28 -14.64
CA GLU A 214 5.62 14.45 -13.91
C GLU A 214 6.10 15.91 -13.91
N TRP A 215 5.78 16.69 -14.95
CA TRP A 215 6.15 18.10 -15.06
C TRP A 215 5.12 19.07 -14.48
N ASP A 216 4.01 18.56 -13.92
CA ASP A 216 2.96 19.40 -13.34
C ASP A 216 3.37 19.93 -11.95
N GLU A 217 3.64 21.23 -11.86
CA GLU A 217 3.93 21.92 -10.60
C GLU A 217 2.74 21.86 -9.62
N GLY A 218 1.50 21.74 -10.11
CA GLY A 218 0.31 21.63 -9.28
C GLY A 218 0.21 20.30 -8.52
N LEU A 219 0.92 19.26 -8.98
CA LEU A 219 1.00 17.95 -8.33
C LEU A 219 2.27 17.77 -7.48
N PHE A 220 3.08 18.82 -7.32
CA PHE A 220 4.29 18.78 -6.51
C PHE A 220 3.98 18.95 -5.03
N CYS A 221 4.44 18.02 -4.19
CA CYS A 221 4.30 18.11 -2.74
C CYS A 221 5.53 18.79 -2.12
N GLU A 222 5.36 20.05 -1.68
CA GLU A 222 6.44 20.84 -1.06
C GLU A 222 6.97 20.21 0.24
N GLU A 223 6.11 19.62 1.06
CA GLU A 223 6.50 19.06 2.38
C GLU A 223 7.43 17.85 2.26
N THR A 224 7.17 16.98 1.29
CA THR A 224 7.99 15.79 1.02
C THR A 224 9.09 16.05 -0.01
N GLY A 225 9.00 17.15 -0.75
CA GLY A 225 9.90 17.47 -1.87
C GLY A 225 9.77 16.49 -3.04
N GLN A 226 8.61 15.85 -3.20
CA GLN A 226 8.37 14.84 -4.24
C GLN A 226 7.33 15.31 -5.25
N ALA A 227 7.66 15.18 -6.53
CA ALA A 227 6.72 15.32 -7.63
C ALA A 227 5.85 14.06 -7.78
N ALA A 228 4.75 14.16 -8.51
CA ALA A 228 3.97 12.99 -8.90
C ALA A 228 4.81 12.02 -9.73
N ILE A 229 4.83 10.75 -9.34
CA ILE A 229 5.57 9.69 -10.03
C ILE A 229 4.57 8.78 -10.74
N CYS A 230 4.71 8.64 -12.05
CA CYS A 230 3.88 7.75 -12.86
C CYS A 230 4.53 6.37 -12.95
N ASN A 231 3.96 5.36 -12.28
CA ASN A 231 4.50 3.99 -12.30
C ASN A 231 4.16 3.21 -13.58
N THR A 232 3.09 3.60 -14.29
CA THR A 232 2.61 2.95 -15.52
C THR A 232 1.98 3.97 -16.44
N SER A 233 2.21 3.84 -17.74
CA SER A 233 1.59 4.67 -18.80
C SER A 233 0.26 4.13 -19.31
N ASP A 234 -0.07 2.88 -18.99
CA ASP A 234 -1.14 2.12 -19.65
C ASP A 234 -2.54 2.47 -19.13
N LEU A 235 -2.62 3.26 -18.05
CA LEU A 235 -3.85 3.55 -17.32
C LEU A 235 -4.20 5.04 -17.29
N ASN A 236 -3.49 5.86 -18.05
CA ASN A 236 -3.66 7.33 -18.00
C ASN A 236 -5.09 7.73 -18.39
N GLU A 237 -5.66 7.09 -19.40
CA GLU A 237 -7.02 7.34 -19.87
C GLU A 237 -8.12 6.83 -18.94
N GLU A 238 -7.82 5.84 -18.10
CA GLU A 238 -8.77 5.27 -17.13
C GLU A 238 -8.98 6.21 -15.94
N LEU A 239 -8.01 7.09 -15.65
CA LEU A 239 -8.13 8.06 -14.55
C LEU A 239 -9.32 9.02 -14.75
N GLY A 240 -9.66 9.33 -16.00
CA GLY A 240 -10.84 10.14 -16.35
C GLY A 240 -12.17 9.39 -16.29
N GLN A 241 -12.16 8.08 -16.08
CA GLN A 241 -13.35 7.21 -16.11
C GLN A 241 -13.71 6.64 -14.72
N VAL A 242 -13.07 7.13 -13.66
CA VAL A 242 -13.29 6.62 -12.29
C VAL A 242 -14.66 7.07 -11.76
N GLU A 243 -15.54 6.11 -11.45
CA GLU A 243 -16.86 6.38 -10.84
C GLU A 243 -16.84 6.25 -9.31
N TYR A 244 -16.06 5.30 -8.78
CA TYR A 244 -16.01 4.99 -7.35
C TYR A 244 -14.60 5.24 -6.80
N LEU A 245 -14.50 6.14 -5.82
CA LEU A 245 -13.27 6.39 -5.08
C LEU A 245 -13.33 5.69 -3.72
N PHE A 246 -12.53 4.64 -3.56
CA PHE A 246 -12.29 4.02 -2.26
C PHE A 246 -11.10 4.71 -1.61
N THR A 247 -11.32 5.30 -0.44
CA THR A 247 -10.28 6.00 0.32
C THR A 247 -10.10 5.38 1.69
N ASP A 248 -8.85 5.31 2.15
CA ASP A 248 -8.55 4.93 3.53
C ASP A 248 -8.64 6.17 4.43
N LYS A 249 -9.07 5.99 5.68
CA LYS A 249 -9.17 7.11 6.62
C LYS A 249 -7.77 7.51 7.07
N THR A 250 -7.01 6.55 7.60
CA THR A 250 -5.77 6.85 8.33
C THR A 250 -4.57 6.85 7.39
N GLY A 251 -3.85 7.97 7.33
CA GLY A 251 -2.71 8.13 6.42
C GLY A 251 -3.09 8.53 5.00
N THR A 252 -4.38 8.76 4.72
CA THR A 252 -4.85 9.37 3.46
C THR A 252 -5.77 10.56 3.72
N LEU A 253 -6.92 10.36 4.39
CA LEU A 253 -7.79 11.49 4.75
C LEU A 253 -7.30 12.27 5.97
N THR A 254 -6.69 11.57 6.92
CA THR A 254 -6.19 12.17 8.15
C THR A 254 -4.71 11.88 8.33
N GLU A 255 -3.94 12.92 8.63
CA GLU A 255 -2.61 12.78 9.17
C GLU A 255 -2.66 12.14 10.57
N ASN A 256 -1.65 11.36 10.91
CA ASN A 256 -1.54 10.74 12.24
C ASN A 256 -0.94 11.72 13.26
N ASN A 257 -1.49 12.93 13.31
CA ASN A 257 -1.13 13.99 14.25
C ASN A 257 -2.41 14.53 14.89
N MET A 258 -2.52 14.38 16.21
CA MET A 258 -3.68 14.83 16.97
C MET A 258 -3.33 16.14 17.66
N CYS A 259 -4.17 17.17 17.47
CA CYS A 259 -4.01 18.47 18.11
C CYS A 259 -5.22 18.77 18.99
N PHE A 260 -4.99 19.24 20.21
CA PHE A 260 -6.04 19.81 21.04
C PHE A 260 -6.53 21.11 20.41
N ARG A 261 -7.85 21.29 20.29
CA ARG A 261 -8.43 22.47 19.62
C ARG A 261 -9.43 23.21 20.47
N ARG A 262 -10.38 22.54 21.11
CA ARG A 262 -11.43 23.20 21.89
C ARG A 262 -11.69 22.43 23.17
N CYS A 263 -12.03 23.15 24.23
CA CYS A 263 -12.59 22.57 25.45
C CYS A 263 -13.71 23.44 26.00
N SER A 264 -14.48 22.89 26.92
CA SER A 264 -15.44 23.67 27.70
C SER A 264 -15.14 23.47 29.18
N VAL A 265 -14.92 24.57 29.89
CA VAL A 265 -14.70 24.58 31.34
C VAL A 265 -15.83 25.37 31.98
N SER A 266 -16.57 24.73 32.89
CA SER A 266 -17.73 25.32 33.57
C SER A 266 -18.77 25.93 32.63
N GLY A 267 -19.00 25.32 31.47
CA GLY A 267 -19.96 25.78 30.46
C GLY A 267 -19.48 26.94 29.60
N VAL A 268 -18.23 27.39 29.77
CA VAL A 268 -17.58 28.39 28.90
C VAL A 268 -16.75 27.66 27.84
N PRO A 269 -16.96 27.92 26.54
CA PRO A 269 -16.15 27.34 25.48
C PRO A 269 -14.81 28.08 25.32
N TYR A 270 -13.74 27.33 25.10
CA TYR A 270 -12.40 27.81 24.85
C TYR A 270 -11.84 27.18 23.57
N LEU A 271 -11.00 27.93 22.86
CA LEU A 271 -10.29 27.52 21.64
C LEU A 271 -8.79 27.64 21.89
N GLU A 272 -8.06 26.56 21.64
CA GLU A 272 -6.60 26.57 21.50
C GLU A 272 -6.25 26.91 20.05
N SER A 273 -5.38 27.91 19.91
CA SER A 273 -4.76 28.23 18.63
C SER A 273 -3.32 28.70 18.88
N GLU A 274 -2.37 28.01 18.25
CA GLU A 274 -0.94 28.34 18.30
C GLU A 274 -0.37 28.45 19.74
N GLY A 275 -0.80 27.56 20.65
CA GLY A 275 -0.34 27.54 22.04
C GLY A 275 -0.97 28.63 22.91
N ARG A 276 -2.02 29.31 22.45
CA ARG A 276 -2.76 30.30 23.23
C ARG A 276 -4.23 29.91 23.34
N LEU A 277 -4.81 30.21 24.49
CA LEU A 277 -6.21 29.93 24.78
C LEU A 277 -7.08 31.17 24.58
N PHE A 278 -8.15 31.01 23.81
CA PHE A 278 -9.12 32.06 23.50
C PHE A 278 -10.48 31.67 24.07
N LYS A 279 -11.09 32.55 24.86
CA LYS A 279 -12.46 32.39 25.32
C LYS A 279 -13.43 32.73 24.19
N LEU A 280 -14.29 31.78 23.84
CA LEU A 280 -15.31 31.96 22.82
C LEU A 280 -16.60 32.54 23.45
N PRO A 281 -17.30 33.44 22.75
CA PRO A 281 -18.62 33.89 23.20
C PRO A 281 -19.64 32.75 23.07
N SER A 282 -20.63 32.72 23.97
CA SER A 282 -21.73 31.73 23.94
C SER A 282 -22.60 31.79 22.67
N SER A 283 -22.42 32.80 21.82
CA SER A 283 -23.16 33.00 20.57
C SER A 283 -22.68 32.11 19.42
N GLY A 284 -21.57 31.37 19.57
CA GLY A 284 -21.14 30.37 18.59
C GLY A 284 -20.63 30.91 17.25
N GLU A 285 -20.49 32.22 17.06
CA GLU A 285 -19.82 32.78 15.90
C GLU A 285 -18.29 32.63 16.06
N ASP A 286 -17.60 32.20 15.00
CA ASP A 286 -16.12 32.10 14.87
C ASP A 286 -15.45 33.49 14.86
N VAL A 287 -15.86 34.37 15.77
CA VAL A 287 -15.18 35.63 16.06
C VAL A 287 -13.95 35.29 16.90
N ARG A 288 -12.78 35.83 16.50
CA ARG A 288 -11.52 35.71 17.27
C ARG A 288 -11.82 35.95 18.74
N GLY A 289 -11.75 34.88 19.54
CA GLY A 289 -12.10 34.91 20.96
C GLY A 289 -11.24 35.89 21.74
N THR A 290 -11.63 36.19 22.98
CA THR A 290 -10.81 37.02 23.86
C THR A 290 -9.66 36.20 24.41
N LEU A 291 -8.42 36.69 24.29
CA LEU A 291 -7.25 36.03 24.86
C LEU A 291 -7.44 35.88 26.38
N VAL A 292 -7.16 34.69 26.89
CA VAL A 292 -7.20 34.43 28.33
C VAL A 292 -5.87 34.86 28.93
N ASP A 293 -5.81 36.08 29.48
CA ASP A 293 -4.60 36.60 30.17
C ASP A 293 -4.44 36.06 31.60
N THR A 294 -5.54 35.64 32.23
CA THR A 294 -5.54 35.06 33.58
C THR A 294 -6.27 33.73 33.60
N ILE A 295 -5.58 32.69 34.07
CA ILE A 295 -6.15 31.35 34.26
C ILE A 295 -7.05 31.42 35.50
N THR A 296 -8.32 31.06 35.35
CA THR A 296 -9.26 30.95 36.47
C THR A 296 -8.99 29.68 37.29
N GLU A 297 -9.35 29.67 38.57
CA GLU A 297 -9.17 28.50 39.46
C GLU A 297 -9.83 27.23 38.89
N GLU A 298 -10.96 27.38 38.20
CA GLU A 298 -11.65 26.27 37.52
C GLU A 298 -10.87 25.74 36.31
N MET A 299 -10.24 26.63 35.54
CA MET A 299 -9.39 26.26 34.42
C MET A 299 -8.10 25.59 34.92
N GLU A 300 -7.52 26.07 36.01
CA GLU A 300 -6.36 25.46 36.64
C GLU A 300 -6.67 24.02 37.08
N LYS A 301 -7.81 23.79 37.75
CA LYS A 301 -8.25 22.44 38.12
C LYS A 301 -8.50 21.54 36.91
N PHE A 302 -9.05 22.09 35.83
CA PHE A 302 -9.27 21.36 34.58
C PHE A 302 -7.96 20.93 33.92
N LEU A 303 -7.02 21.86 33.76
CA LEU A 303 -5.69 21.59 33.19
C LEU A 303 -4.88 20.63 34.08
N LEU A 304 -4.97 20.79 35.40
CA LEU A 304 -4.37 19.86 36.35
C LEU A 304 -4.98 18.45 36.23
N GLY A 305 -6.29 18.35 36.01
CA GLY A 305 -6.95 17.07 35.73
C GLY A 305 -6.40 16.39 34.47
N LEU A 306 -6.22 17.15 33.39
CA LEU A 306 -5.61 16.65 32.15
C LEU A 306 -4.15 16.22 32.34
N ALA A 307 -3.38 16.96 33.14
CA ALA A 307 -1.97 16.70 33.41
C ALA A 307 -1.72 15.56 34.42
N LEU A 308 -2.73 15.13 35.19
CA LEU A 308 -2.58 14.04 36.17
C LEU A 308 -3.19 12.72 35.69
N CYS A 309 -4.28 12.78 34.93
CA CYS A 309 -5.05 11.60 34.53
C CYS A 309 -4.59 11.06 33.16
N HIS A 310 -3.32 10.67 33.03
CA HIS A 310 -2.77 10.14 31.78
C HIS A 310 -1.69 9.08 32.00
N THR A 311 -1.37 8.31 30.95
CA THR A 311 -0.26 7.33 30.97
C THR A 311 0.99 7.78 30.22
N VAL A 312 1.00 9.04 29.75
CA VAL A 312 2.12 9.64 29.01
C VAL A 312 3.41 9.60 29.83
N GLN A 313 4.47 9.12 29.18
CA GLN A 313 5.83 9.06 29.71
C GLN A 313 6.69 10.14 29.06
N LEU A 314 7.60 10.71 29.84
CA LEU A 314 8.56 11.68 29.35
C LEU A 314 9.79 10.96 28.79
N SER A 315 10.09 11.21 27.52
CA SER A 315 11.31 10.75 26.88
C SER A 315 12.51 11.53 27.42
N ASN A 316 13.51 10.81 27.91
CA ASN A 316 14.75 11.34 28.45
C ASN A 316 15.71 11.89 27.37
N ALA A 317 15.27 12.21 26.15
CA ALA A 317 16.11 12.93 25.17
C ALA A 317 16.73 14.20 25.79
N SER A 318 16.03 14.80 26.74
CA SER A 318 16.51 15.89 27.60
C SER A 318 17.58 15.53 28.63
N LYS A 319 17.68 14.28 29.13
CA LYS A 319 18.75 13.87 30.07
C LYS A 319 20.15 13.90 29.44
N ARG A 320 20.26 13.80 28.12
CA ARG A 320 21.55 13.93 27.41
C ARG A 320 22.09 15.35 27.41
N LEU A 321 21.21 16.36 27.51
CA LEU A 321 21.63 17.77 27.63
C LEU A 321 22.06 18.09 29.06
N THR A 322 21.41 17.50 30.07
CA THR A 322 21.72 17.74 31.50
C THR A 322 23.05 17.12 31.97
N MET A 323 23.62 16.14 31.25
CA MET A 323 24.95 15.60 31.58
C MET A 323 26.12 16.43 31.04
N ASN A 324 25.88 17.33 30.09
CA ASN A 324 26.87 18.32 29.68
C ASN A 324 26.66 19.57 30.53
N ASN A 325 27.24 19.56 31.72
CA ASN A 325 27.26 20.71 32.65
C ASN A 325 27.68 21.99 31.92
N ASN A 326 26.70 22.85 31.62
CA ASN A 326 26.74 24.32 31.54
C ASN A 326 25.46 24.79 30.82
N LEU A 327 24.29 24.67 31.45
CA LEU A 327 23.06 25.29 30.95
C LEU A 327 22.84 26.63 31.64
N THR A 328 22.73 27.70 30.86
CA THR A 328 22.30 29.03 31.30
C THR A 328 20.78 29.06 31.41
N GLU A 329 20.21 29.94 32.26
CA GLU A 329 18.76 30.08 32.48
C GLU A 329 17.93 30.30 31.18
N GLY A 330 18.57 30.73 30.09
CA GLY A 330 17.93 30.92 28.79
C GLY A 330 17.64 29.61 28.02
N ASP A 331 18.39 28.53 28.24
CA ASP A 331 18.18 27.25 27.53
C ASP A 331 17.03 26.43 28.14
N LEU A 332 16.66 26.69 29.40
CA LEU A 332 15.57 26.00 30.09
C LEU A 332 14.19 26.32 29.49
N LEU A 333 14.03 27.50 28.90
CA LEU A 333 12.77 27.97 28.30
C LEU A 333 12.48 27.33 26.93
N SER A 334 13.49 26.68 26.32
CA SER A 334 13.39 26.01 25.00
C SER A 334 13.53 24.49 25.10
N MET A 335 13.38 23.94 26.30
CA MET A 335 13.47 22.51 26.53
C MET A 335 12.22 21.85 25.94
N HIS A 336 12.32 21.39 24.69
CA HIS A 336 11.27 20.60 24.06
C HIS A 336 11.21 19.24 24.76
N LEU A 337 10.27 19.08 25.69
CA LEU A 337 10.01 17.79 26.34
C LEU A 337 9.31 16.89 25.32
N ASP A 338 9.91 15.74 25.04
CA ASP A 338 9.31 14.75 24.17
C ASP A 338 8.34 13.87 24.98
N TYR A 339 7.04 14.02 24.69
CA TYR A 339 5.99 13.21 25.28
C TYR A 339 5.81 11.92 24.47
N GLN A 340 5.93 10.78 25.15
CA GLN A 340 5.64 9.45 24.61
C GLN A 340 4.36 8.90 25.23
N ALA A 341 3.39 8.56 24.39
CA ALA A 341 2.13 7.98 24.82
C ALA A 341 1.80 6.76 23.97
N SER A 342 1.00 5.85 24.53
CA SER A 342 0.43 4.71 23.79
C SER A 342 -0.62 5.17 22.77
N SER A 343 -1.31 6.28 23.07
CA SER A 343 -2.33 6.85 22.20
C SER A 343 -2.03 8.33 21.90
N PRO A 344 -2.16 8.79 20.64
CA PRO A 344 -1.78 10.15 20.24
C PRO A 344 -2.72 11.23 20.78
N ASP A 345 -3.94 10.89 21.17
CA ASP A 345 -4.89 11.78 21.83
C ASP A 345 -4.47 12.17 23.26
N GLU A 346 -4.04 11.21 24.09
CA GLU A 346 -3.47 11.48 25.41
C GLU A 346 -2.24 12.39 25.29
N LYS A 347 -1.38 12.12 24.31
CA LYS A 347 -0.22 12.97 24.02
C LYS A 347 -0.65 14.42 23.73
N ALA A 348 -1.64 14.61 22.86
CA ALA A 348 -2.13 15.93 22.49
C ALA A 348 -2.73 16.70 23.68
N LEU A 349 -3.43 16.01 24.57
CA LEU A 349 -4.00 16.61 25.77
C LEU A 349 -2.92 17.07 26.76
N VAL A 350 -1.90 16.25 26.98
CA VAL A 350 -0.79 16.59 27.89
C VAL A 350 0.09 17.70 27.32
N GLU A 351 0.37 17.66 26.02
CA GLU A 351 1.10 18.74 25.35
C GLU A 351 0.34 20.07 25.41
N ALA A 352 -0.99 20.03 25.31
CA ALA A 352 -1.82 21.22 25.45
C ALA A 352 -1.89 21.75 26.89
N ALA A 353 -1.85 20.86 27.90
CA ALA A 353 -1.83 21.25 29.30
C ALA A 353 -0.45 21.77 29.77
N ALA A 354 0.63 21.40 29.08
CA ALA A 354 1.99 21.80 29.39
C ALA A 354 2.40 23.17 28.79
N ARG A 355 1.70 23.62 27.74
CA ARG A 355 1.86 24.95 27.13
C ARG A 355 1.08 25.98 27.94
#